data_AF-A0A0F5ILA3-F1
#
_entry.id   AF-A0A0F5ILA3-F1
#
_cell.length_a   1.000
_cell.length_b   1.000
_cell.length_c   1.000
_cell.angle_alpha   90.00
_cell.angle_beta   90.00
_cell.angle_gamma   90.00
#
_symmetry.space_group_name_H-M   'P 1'
#
loop_
_entity.id
_entity.type
_entity.pdbx_description
1 polymer ?
#
loop_
_entity_poly.entity_id
_entity_poly.type
_entity_poly.pdbx_seq_one_letter_code
_entity_poly.pdbx_strand_id
1 'polypeptide(L)'
;MKAKAIIALSLLIGTFFFSSCGSYKTTRDAILKIEKGMSKREITNLLGNPDFRRFDHEYEQWEFIKVDPLYGTRTVILVDFLDDRVTNMDSFNGDNAPQTPVPPVAVYPPNEIEYDRPLPPHNNHVRPGRVISNNDFQQLYNRVKSKPFKDDQLELLSIGVGNRYFSCQQCIRLMSIYTFDDDKLKVLDIVAPRIADRENYEDIVDSLDFLSSQDKVRKMFAGSRR
;
A
#
# COMPACT_ATOMS: atom_id res chain seq x y z
N MET A 1 -61.69 -18.45 -10.76
CA MET A 1 -60.40 -18.11 -11.39
C MET A 1 -59.48 -17.20 -10.56
N LYS A 2 -59.94 -16.56 -9.47
CA LYS A 2 -59.13 -15.58 -8.72
C LYS A 2 -58.12 -16.19 -7.70
N ALA A 3 -58.41 -17.36 -7.13
CA ALA A 3 -57.53 -17.98 -6.12
C ALA A 3 -56.26 -18.62 -6.70
N LYS A 4 -56.33 -19.19 -7.91
CA LYS A 4 -55.18 -19.83 -8.57
C LYS A 4 -54.12 -18.81 -9.03
N ALA A 5 -54.54 -17.60 -9.40
CA ALA A 5 -53.65 -16.51 -9.77
C ALA A 5 -52.90 -15.92 -8.56
N ILE A 6 -53.52 -15.89 -7.38
CA ILE A 6 -52.90 -15.37 -6.16
C ILE A 6 -51.83 -16.34 -5.64
N ILE A 7 -52.09 -17.66 -5.68
CA ILE A 7 -51.11 -18.69 -5.28
C ILE A 7 -49.89 -18.70 -6.22
N ALA A 8 -50.11 -18.52 -7.52
CA ALA A 8 -49.04 -18.40 -8.51
C ALA A 8 -48.19 -17.12 -8.31
N LEU A 9 -48.81 -16.01 -7.89
CA LEU A 9 -48.11 -14.76 -7.61
C LEU A 9 -47.28 -14.83 -6.33
N SER A 10 -47.74 -15.54 -5.29
CA SER A 10 -46.98 -15.76 -4.06
C SER A 10 -45.78 -16.70 -4.23
N LEU A 11 -45.82 -17.64 -5.18
CA LEU A 11 -44.68 -18.52 -5.48
C LEU A 11 -43.60 -17.83 -6.32
N LEU A 12 -43.95 -16.76 -7.05
CA LEU A 12 -43.02 -16.03 -7.93
C LEU A 12 -42.21 -14.95 -7.20
N ILE A 13 -42.64 -14.53 -6.01
CA ILE A 13 -41.96 -13.54 -5.16
C ILE A 13 -41.00 -14.22 -4.15
N GLY A 14 -41.18 -15.53 -3.90
CA GLY A 14 -40.37 -16.30 -2.95
C GLY A 14 -38.97 -16.72 -3.42
N THR A 15 -38.64 -16.56 -4.71
CA THR A 15 -37.40 -17.08 -5.30
C THR A 15 -36.30 -16.03 -5.55
N PHE A 16 -36.50 -14.77 -5.15
CA PHE A 16 -35.50 -13.70 -5.35
C PHE A 16 -34.59 -13.41 -4.15
N PHE A 17 -34.67 -14.18 -3.05
CA PHE A 17 -33.99 -13.84 -1.78
C PHE A 17 -32.91 -14.81 -1.29
N PHE A 18 -32.36 -15.70 -2.11
CA PHE A 18 -31.21 -16.51 -1.70
C PHE A 18 -30.16 -16.63 -2.81
N SER A 19 -29.43 -15.55 -3.04
CA SER A 19 -28.09 -15.61 -3.62
C SER A 19 -27.13 -14.79 -2.76
N SER A 20 -27.09 -15.10 -1.46
CA SER A 20 -25.96 -14.77 -0.61
C SER A 20 -25.09 -16.02 -0.49
N CYS A 21 -24.30 -16.31 -1.53
CA CYS A 21 -23.13 -17.18 -1.37
C CYS A 21 -21.99 -16.36 -0.78
N GLY A 22 -22.18 -15.85 0.43
CA GLY A 22 -21.08 -15.36 1.25
C GLY A 22 -20.42 -16.56 1.90
N SER A 23 -19.34 -17.09 1.32
CA SER A 23 -18.47 -17.99 2.07
C SER A 23 -18.02 -17.24 3.33
N TYR A 24 -18.43 -17.70 4.51
CA TYR A 24 -17.92 -17.19 5.78
C TYR A 24 -16.44 -17.57 5.90
N LYS A 25 -15.56 -16.75 5.30
CA LYS A 25 -14.14 -16.77 5.62
C LYS A 25 -14.00 -16.18 7.02
N THR A 26 -13.33 -16.91 7.90
CA THR A 26 -12.93 -16.33 9.20
C THR A 26 -11.95 -15.18 8.95
N THR A 27 -12.08 -14.11 9.74
CA THR A 27 -11.15 -12.96 9.72
C THR A 27 -9.69 -13.39 9.72
N ARG A 28 -9.34 -14.44 10.48
CA ARG A 28 -7.97 -14.97 10.52
C ARG A 28 -7.50 -15.53 9.18
N ASP A 29 -8.35 -16.28 8.48
CA ASP A 29 -8.04 -16.86 7.17
C ASP A 29 -7.91 -15.76 6.11
N ALA A 30 -8.72 -14.70 6.20
CA ALA A 30 -8.61 -13.55 5.31
C ALA A 30 -7.30 -12.77 5.55
N ILE A 31 -6.92 -12.50 6.80
CA ILE A 31 -5.67 -11.81 7.16
C ILE A 31 -4.46 -12.56 6.62
N LEU A 32 -4.40 -13.89 6.79
CA LEU A 32 -3.28 -14.72 6.33
C LEU A 32 -3.13 -14.78 4.81
N LYS A 33 -4.18 -14.40 4.07
CA LYS A 33 -4.18 -14.33 2.60
C LYS A 33 -3.76 -12.98 2.06
N ILE A 34 -3.58 -11.97 2.91
CA ILE A 34 -3.12 -10.65 2.46
C ILE A 34 -1.62 -10.70 2.25
N GLU A 35 -1.20 -10.41 1.02
CA GLU A 35 0.21 -10.37 0.64
C GLU A 35 0.56 -8.97 0.13
N LYS A 36 1.85 -8.62 0.18
CA LYS A 36 2.35 -7.43 -0.50
C LYS A 36 2.05 -7.52 -2.00
N GLY A 37 1.81 -6.37 -2.64
CA GLY A 37 1.52 -6.25 -4.06
C GLY A 37 0.04 -6.40 -4.43
N MET A 38 -0.78 -6.95 -3.53
CA MET A 38 -2.22 -7.09 -3.76
C MET A 38 -2.89 -5.75 -4.09
N SER A 39 -3.83 -5.77 -5.01
CA SER A 39 -4.64 -4.61 -5.36
C SER A 39 -5.70 -4.32 -4.30
N LYS A 40 -6.18 -3.07 -4.26
CA LYS A 40 -7.35 -2.67 -3.44
C LYS A 40 -8.55 -3.59 -3.65
N ARG A 41 -8.81 -4.04 -4.88
CA ARG A 41 -9.90 -4.96 -5.21
C ARG A 41 -9.72 -6.34 -4.55
N GLU A 42 -8.51 -6.88 -4.56
CA GLU A 42 -8.21 -8.14 -3.89
C GLU A 42 -8.41 -8.03 -2.38
N ILE A 43 -7.99 -6.90 -1.78
CA ILE A 43 -8.23 -6.63 -0.36
C ILE A 43 -9.73 -6.51 -0.07
N THR A 44 -10.51 -5.84 -0.92
CA THR A 44 -11.97 -5.80 -0.79
C THR A 44 -12.61 -7.18 -0.90
N ASN A 45 -12.09 -8.05 -1.77
CA ASN A 45 -12.60 -9.43 -1.89
C ASN A 45 -12.26 -10.30 -0.66
N LEU A 46 -11.19 -9.99 0.06
CA LEU A 46 -10.78 -10.70 1.28
C LEU A 46 -11.47 -10.17 2.53
N LEU A 47 -11.53 -8.85 2.70
CA LEU A 47 -11.97 -8.19 3.94
C LEU A 47 -13.30 -7.43 3.82
N GLY A 48 -13.86 -7.27 2.62
CA GLY A 48 -15.00 -6.38 2.37
C GLY A 48 -14.58 -4.92 2.26
N ASN A 49 -15.53 -4.00 2.46
CA ASN A 49 -15.23 -2.56 2.45
C ASN A 49 -14.51 -2.15 3.75
N PRO A 50 -13.61 -1.15 3.69
CA PRO A 50 -12.94 -0.62 4.88
C PRO A 50 -13.90 0.16 5.76
N ASP A 51 -13.68 0.10 7.07
CA ASP A 51 -14.44 0.88 8.06
C ASP A 51 -13.94 2.32 8.11
N PHE A 52 -12.61 2.51 8.02
CA PHE A 52 -11.99 3.82 7.89
C PHE A 52 -10.97 3.85 6.76
N ARG A 53 -10.84 5.03 6.15
CA ARG A 53 -9.93 5.28 5.03
C ARG A 53 -9.23 6.62 5.26
N ARG A 54 -7.91 6.63 5.10
CA ARG A 54 -7.09 7.85 5.15
C ARG A 54 -6.10 7.83 4.00
N PHE A 55 -5.82 8.98 3.40
CA PHE A 55 -4.89 9.10 2.29
C PHE A 55 -4.08 10.38 2.42
N ASP A 56 -2.84 10.32 1.94
CA ASP A 56 -1.91 11.42 1.83
C ASP A 56 -1.12 11.26 0.53
N HIS A 57 -1.48 12.06 -0.47
CA HIS A 57 -0.94 11.97 -1.83
C HIS A 57 -1.06 10.55 -2.42
N GLU A 58 0.04 9.86 -2.73
CA GLU A 58 0.01 8.49 -3.30
C GLU A 58 -0.06 7.40 -2.22
N TYR A 59 0.09 7.74 -0.93
CA TYR A 59 -0.07 6.80 0.18
C TYR A 59 -1.52 6.76 0.65
N GLU A 60 -2.06 5.57 0.83
CA GLU A 60 -3.41 5.37 1.31
C GLU A 60 -3.43 4.23 2.32
N GLN A 61 -4.13 4.39 3.44
CA GLN A 61 -4.30 3.35 4.44
C GLN A 61 -5.78 3.07 4.65
N TRP A 62 -6.13 1.79 4.57
CA TRP A 62 -7.44 1.27 4.94
C TRP A 62 -7.37 0.62 6.31
N GLU A 63 -8.36 0.90 7.15
CA GLU A 63 -8.55 0.26 8.44
C GLU A 63 -9.84 -0.57 8.41
N PHE A 64 -9.73 -1.81 8.86
CA PHE A 64 -10.83 -2.74 9.00
C PHE A 64 -10.99 -3.15 10.46
N ILE A 65 -12.23 -3.20 10.91
CA ILE A 65 -12.63 -3.57 12.25
C ILE A 65 -13.49 -4.81 12.14
N LYS A 66 -12.95 -5.94 12.58
CA LYS A 66 -13.64 -7.23 12.54
C LYS A 66 -13.94 -7.69 13.96
N VAL A 67 -15.21 -7.94 14.25
CA VAL A 67 -15.67 -8.46 15.53
C VAL A 67 -16.03 -9.93 15.33
N ASP A 68 -15.43 -10.81 16.14
CA ASP A 68 -15.79 -12.22 16.13
C ASP A 68 -17.21 -12.41 16.69
N PRO A 69 -18.16 -13.00 15.95
CA PRO A 69 -19.54 -13.12 16.40
C PRO A 69 -19.74 -14.05 17.62
N LEU A 70 -18.79 -14.97 17.87
CA LEU A 70 -18.88 -15.96 18.95
C LEU A 70 -18.23 -15.43 20.24
N TYR A 71 -17.08 -14.79 20.12
CA TYR A 71 -16.28 -14.36 21.26
C TYR A 71 -16.30 -12.84 21.51
N GLY A 72 -16.86 -12.06 20.59
CA GLY A 72 -16.92 -10.60 20.67
C GLY A 72 -15.57 -9.89 20.53
N THR A 73 -14.48 -10.65 20.33
CA THR A 73 -13.13 -10.08 20.22
C THR A 73 -12.99 -9.19 19.00
N ARG A 74 -12.45 -7.98 19.19
CA ARG A 74 -12.21 -7.02 18.11
C ARG A 74 -10.82 -7.21 17.52
N THR A 75 -10.72 -7.29 16.20
CA THR A 75 -9.44 -7.24 15.45
C THR A 75 -9.41 -5.98 14.60
N VAL A 76 -8.33 -5.21 14.71
CA VAL A 76 -8.04 -4.08 13.82
C VAL A 76 -7.01 -4.52 12.80
N ILE A 77 -7.26 -4.23 11.53
CA ILE A 77 -6.35 -4.54 10.42
C ILE A 77 -6.05 -3.24 9.69
N LEU A 78 -4.78 -2.88 9.57
CA LEU A 78 -4.30 -1.72 8.83
C LEU A 78 -3.62 -2.22 7.55
N VAL A 79 -4.08 -1.74 6.40
CA VAL A 79 -3.50 -2.09 5.09
C VAL A 79 -3.05 -0.80 4.41
N ASP A 80 -1.76 -0.72 4.13
CA ASP A 80 -1.12 0.42 3.48
C ASP A 80 -0.98 0.15 1.98
N PHE A 81 -1.37 1.13 1.18
CA PHE A 81 -1.29 1.14 -0.27
C PHE A 81 -0.36 2.25 -0.74
N LEU A 82 0.38 1.93 -1.79
CA LEU A 82 1.11 2.87 -2.63
C LEU A 82 0.90 2.43 -4.08
N ASP A 83 0.63 3.38 -4.98
CA ASP A 83 0.35 3.06 -6.40
C ASP A 83 -0.74 1.97 -6.57
N ASP A 84 -1.79 2.04 -5.74
CA ASP A 84 -2.90 1.07 -5.66
C ASP A 84 -2.54 -0.38 -5.27
N ARG A 85 -1.31 -0.63 -4.79
CA ARG A 85 -0.82 -1.94 -4.35
C ARG A 85 -0.47 -1.96 -2.86
N VAL A 86 -0.70 -3.09 -2.21
CA VAL A 86 -0.35 -3.29 -0.80
C VAL A 86 1.15 -3.23 -0.62
N THR A 87 1.62 -2.34 0.27
CA THR A 87 3.04 -2.24 0.63
C THR A 87 3.32 -2.72 2.05
N ASN A 88 2.34 -2.61 2.94
CA ASN A 88 2.44 -3.02 4.34
C ASN A 88 1.07 -3.44 4.89
N MET A 89 1.07 -4.35 5.87
CA MET A 89 -0.12 -4.75 6.60
C MET A 89 0.24 -5.04 8.06
N ASP A 90 -0.61 -4.60 8.98
CA ASP A 90 -0.53 -4.91 10.40
C ASP A 90 -1.90 -5.32 10.92
N SER A 91 -1.94 -6.23 11.90
CA SER A 91 -3.18 -6.65 12.54
C SER A 91 -2.97 -6.90 14.03
N PHE A 92 -3.88 -6.38 14.85
CA PHE A 92 -3.76 -6.45 16.31
C PHE A 92 -5.13 -6.53 16.99
N ASN A 93 -5.11 -6.93 18.26
CA ASN A 93 -6.30 -6.98 19.09
C ASN A 93 -6.80 -5.55 19.35
N GLY A 94 -8.01 -5.25 18.89
CA GLY A 94 -8.68 -3.97 19.01
C GLY A 94 -9.27 -3.68 20.40
N ASP A 95 -9.37 -4.69 21.26
CA ASP A 95 -9.80 -4.56 22.67
C ASP A 95 -8.64 -4.08 23.56
N ASN A 96 -7.40 -4.33 23.13
CA ASN A 96 -6.16 -3.87 23.77
C ASN A 96 -5.51 -2.69 23.05
N ALA A 97 -6.18 -2.12 22.04
CA ALA A 97 -5.69 -0.90 21.41
C ALA A 97 -5.59 0.18 22.51
N PRO A 98 -4.45 0.87 22.68
CA PRO A 98 -4.41 1.99 23.60
C PRO A 98 -5.51 2.95 23.18
N GLN A 99 -6.54 3.07 24.02
CA GLN A 99 -7.51 4.13 23.89
C GLN A 99 -6.70 5.40 24.01
N THR A 100 -6.44 6.08 22.89
CA THR A 100 -6.02 7.46 22.96
C THR A 100 -7.12 8.15 23.77
N PRO A 101 -6.81 8.76 24.93
CA PRO A 101 -7.78 9.58 25.62
C PRO A 101 -8.33 10.55 24.58
N VAL A 102 -9.65 10.57 24.40
CA VAL A 102 -10.28 11.56 23.51
C VAL A 102 -9.76 12.91 24.02
N PRO A 103 -8.94 13.65 23.24
CA PRO A 103 -8.45 14.93 23.70
C PRO A 103 -9.70 15.80 23.96
N PRO A 104 -9.78 16.52 25.09
CA PRO A 104 -10.92 17.39 25.35
C PRO A 104 -11.11 18.31 24.14
N VAL A 105 -12.35 18.44 23.67
CA VAL A 105 -12.70 19.32 22.54
C VAL A 105 -12.33 20.75 22.94
N ALA A 106 -11.16 21.20 22.49
CA ALA A 106 -10.72 22.56 22.69
C ALA A 106 -11.56 23.47 21.79
N VAL A 107 -12.44 24.25 22.41
CA VAL A 107 -13.13 25.36 21.73
C VAL A 107 -12.09 26.45 21.52
N TYR A 108 -11.52 26.53 20.32
CA TYR A 108 -10.55 27.58 19.99
C TYR A 108 -11.28 28.89 19.65
N PRO A 109 -10.93 30.02 20.28
CA PRO A 109 -11.34 31.33 19.79
C PRO A 109 -10.62 31.64 18.45
N PRO A 110 -11.20 32.47 17.57
CA PRO A 110 -10.64 32.68 16.25
C PRO A 110 -9.39 33.57 16.31
N ASN A 111 -8.29 32.96 15.86
CA ASN A 111 -7.08 33.53 15.25
C ASN A 111 -6.25 34.52 16.07
N GLU A 112 -5.01 34.13 16.38
CA GLU A 112 -3.81 34.86 15.95
C GLU A 112 -2.52 34.07 16.27
N ILE A 113 -1.63 34.01 15.28
CA ILE A 113 -0.22 33.57 15.33
C ILE A 113 0.05 32.05 15.25
N GLU A 114 0.62 31.71 14.10
CA GLU A 114 1.28 30.47 13.69
C GLU A 114 2.52 30.18 14.56
N TYR A 115 2.41 29.29 15.56
CA TYR A 115 3.52 28.49 16.09
C TYR A 115 3.03 27.13 16.59
N ASP A 116 3.78 26.08 16.25
CA ASP A 116 3.71 24.71 16.77
C ASP A 116 2.33 24.05 16.80
N ARG A 117 1.93 23.52 15.64
CA ARG A 117 1.00 22.38 15.63
C ARG A 117 1.70 21.20 16.33
N PRO A 118 1.16 20.65 17.43
CA PRO A 118 1.68 19.40 17.97
C PRO A 118 1.50 18.33 16.91
N LEU A 119 2.62 17.79 16.42
CA LEU A 119 2.61 16.61 15.57
C LEU A 119 1.80 15.52 16.29
N PRO A 120 0.87 14.83 15.61
CA PRO A 120 0.14 13.74 16.22
C PRO A 120 1.15 12.73 16.80
N PRO A 121 0.85 12.13 17.97
CA PRO A 121 1.79 11.28 18.68
C PRO A 121 2.35 10.24 17.70
N HIS A 122 3.67 10.30 17.54
CA HIS A 122 4.38 9.39 16.64
C HIS A 122 4.15 7.98 17.18
N ASN A 123 3.39 7.18 16.44
CA ASN A 123 3.12 5.81 16.81
C ASN A 123 4.47 5.07 16.70
N ASN A 124 5.18 4.94 17.82
CA ASN A 124 6.55 4.41 17.95
C ASN A 124 6.65 2.89 17.71
N HIS A 125 5.70 2.29 17.01
CA HIS A 125 5.95 1.02 16.37
C HIS A 125 7.02 1.29 15.32
N VAL A 126 8.22 0.71 15.48
CA VAL A 126 9.29 0.72 14.49
C VAL A 126 8.71 0.15 13.21
N ARG A 127 8.23 1.04 12.33
CA ARG A 127 7.59 0.65 11.07
C ARG A 127 8.68 0.05 10.19
N PRO A 128 8.53 -1.18 9.68
CA PRO A 128 9.37 -1.63 8.57
C PRO A 128 9.29 -0.57 7.46
N GLY A 129 10.46 -0.18 6.95
CA GLY A 129 10.70 1.18 6.44
C GLY A 129 9.66 1.65 5.41
N ARG A 130 8.99 2.74 5.78
CA ARG A 130 8.01 3.46 4.95
C ARG A 130 8.67 3.85 3.62
N VAL A 131 7.96 3.60 2.51
CA VAL A 131 8.36 4.09 1.19
C VAL A 131 8.44 5.61 1.19
N ILE A 132 9.45 6.16 0.52
CA ILE A 132 9.64 7.61 0.38
C ILE A 132 8.37 8.29 -0.16
N SER A 133 8.02 9.43 0.43
CA SER A 133 6.88 10.23 -0.06
C SER A 133 7.16 10.78 -1.46
N ASN A 134 6.12 11.07 -2.23
CA ASN A 134 6.33 11.47 -3.64
C ASN A 134 6.95 12.85 -3.74
N ASN A 135 6.68 13.73 -2.78
CA ASN A 135 7.32 15.03 -2.70
C ASN A 135 8.84 14.86 -2.48
N ASP A 136 9.23 14.04 -1.50
CA ASP A 136 10.65 13.76 -1.24
C ASP A 136 11.29 13.04 -2.43
N PHE A 137 10.56 12.12 -3.07
CA PHE A 137 10.99 11.45 -4.29
C PHE A 137 11.16 12.44 -5.44
N GLN A 138 10.22 13.36 -5.68
CA GLN A 138 10.34 14.40 -6.72
C GLN A 138 11.56 15.28 -6.47
N GLN A 139 11.79 15.68 -5.22
CA GLN A 139 12.97 16.47 -4.86
C GLN A 139 14.26 15.71 -5.14
N LEU A 140 14.33 14.43 -4.76
CA LEU A 140 15.48 13.58 -5.08
C LEU A 140 15.67 13.44 -6.59
N TYR A 141 14.63 13.07 -7.31
CA TYR A 141 14.63 12.89 -8.77
C TYR A 141 15.14 14.15 -9.48
N ASN A 142 14.61 15.33 -9.14
CA ASN A 142 15.02 16.59 -9.75
C ASN A 142 16.47 16.97 -9.40
N ARG A 143 16.94 16.67 -8.18
CA ARG A 143 18.34 16.88 -7.79
C ARG A 143 19.31 15.95 -8.52
N VAL A 144 18.94 14.69 -8.74
CA VAL A 144 19.73 13.77 -9.56
C VAL A 144 19.75 14.28 -10.99
N LYS A 145 18.57 14.50 -11.59
CA LYS A 145 18.42 14.92 -12.99
C LYS A 145 19.11 16.24 -13.33
N SER A 146 19.26 17.17 -12.38
CA SER A 146 19.90 18.46 -12.60
C SER A 146 21.44 18.39 -12.71
N LYS A 147 22.06 17.28 -12.29
CA LYS A 147 23.50 17.11 -12.41
C LYS A 147 23.90 16.88 -13.87
N PRO A 148 24.96 17.54 -14.38
CA PRO A 148 25.35 17.45 -15.79
C PRO A 148 26.08 16.14 -16.14
N PHE A 149 26.78 15.53 -15.17
CA PHE A 149 27.60 14.34 -15.39
C PHE A 149 26.99 13.10 -14.73
N LYS A 150 27.12 11.95 -15.40
CA LYS A 150 26.52 10.68 -14.94
C LYS A 150 27.09 10.22 -13.59
N ASP A 151 28.39 10.41 -13.37
CA ASP A 151 29.03 9.96 -12.12
C ASP A 151 28.47 10.74 -10.91
N ASP A 152 28.30 12.06 -11.05
CA ASP A 152 27.67 12.91 -10.03
C ASP A 152 26.20 12.53 -9.79
N GLN A 153 25.48 12.13 -10.85
CA GLN A 153 24.09 11.66 -10.75
C GLN A 153 24.01 10.38 -9.91
N LEU A 154 24.85 9.39 -10.21
CA LEU A 154 24.87 8.10 -9.52
C LEU A 154 25.37 8.22 -8.06
N GLU A 155 26.34 9.11 -7.81
CA GLU A 155 26.80 9.43 -6.44
C GLU A 155 25.67 10.05 -5.61
N LEU A 156 25.01 11.09 -6.14
CA LEU A 156 23.90 11.76 -5.47
C LEU A 156 22.73 10.80 -5.23
N LEU A 157 22.45 9.92 -6.20
CA LEU A 157 21.43 8.89 -6.07
C LEU A 157 21.78 7.92 -4.94
N SER A 158 23.02 7.43 -4.86
CA SER A 158 23.47 6.50 -3.83
C SER A 158 23.31 7.09 -2.42
N ILE A 159 23.71 8.35 -2.24
CA ILE A 159 23.48 9.11 -0.99
C ILE A 159 21.98 9.30 -0.75
N GLY A 160 21.23 9.56 -1.81
CA GLY A 160 19.79 9.77 -1.81
C GLY A 160 18.96 8.52 -1.52
N VAL A 161 19.48 7.32 -1.74
CA VAL A 161 18.77 6.08 -1.36
C VAL A 161 18.90 5.87 0.15
N GLY A 162 20.12 5.88 0.70
CA GLY A 162 20.36 5.77 2.14
C GLY A 162 19.56 4.63 2.80
N ASN A 163 18.72 4.99 3.79
CA ASN A 163 17.80 4.07 4.49
C ASN A 163 16.34 4.18 4.02
N ARG A 164 16.08 4.92 2.93
CA ARG A 164 14.73 5.09 2.38
C ARG A 164 14.36 3.89 1.54
N TYR A 165 13.09 3.52 1.58
CA TYR A 165 12.53 2.50 0.69
C TYR A 165 11.84 3.16 -0.50
N PHE A 166 11.81 2.47 -1.64
CA PHE A 166 11.24 2.95 -2.91
C PHE A 166 10.23 1.93 -3.45
N SER A 167 9.22 2.38 -4.19
CA SER A 167 8.41 1.46 -4.99
C SER A 167 9.12 1.05 -6.28
N CYS A 168 8.70 -0.06 -6.90
CA CYS A 168 9.10 -0.45 -8.25
C CYS A 168 8.87 0.71 -9.25
N GLN A 169 7.72 1.39 -9.15
CA GLN A 169 7.39 2.55 -10.00
C GLN A 169 8.34 3.74 -9.78
N GLN A 170 8.68 4.06 -8.52
CA GLN A 170 9.69 5.07 -8.22
C GLN A 170 11.08 4.69 -8.76
N CYS A 171 11.45 3.41 -8.70
CA CYS A 171 12.68 2.90 -9.30
C CYS A 171 12.69 3.08 -10.82
N ILE A 172 11.60 2.71 -11.51
CA ILE A 172 11.44 2.90 -12.97
C ILE A 172 11.61 4.37 -13.35
N ARG A 173 11.01 5.29 -12.57
CA ARG A 173 11.17 6.73 -12.79
C ARG A 173 12.62 7.18 -12.65
N LEU A 174 13.38 6.67 -11.67
CA LEU A 174 14.81 6.98 -11.54
C LEU A 174 15.60 6.42 -12.73
N MET A 175 15.31 5.20 -13.17
CA MET A 175 15.93 4.58 -14.35
C MET A 175 15.69 5.43 -15.60
N SER A 176 14.51 6.02 -15.74
CA SER A 176 14.12 6.85 -16.90
C SER A 176 14.89 8.18 -17.03
N ILE A 177 15.81 8.48 -16.12
CA ILE A 177 16.80 9.58 -16.30
C ILE A 177 17.75 9.23 -17.46
N TYR A 178 17.98 7.94 -17.69
CA TYR A 178 18.90 7.44 -18.70
C TYR A 178 18.17 6.82 -19.89
N THR A 179 18.74 7.02 -21.08
CA THR A 179 18.20 6.46 -22.32
C THR A 179 18.58 4.99 -22.52
N PHE A 180 19.81 4.62 -22.16
CA PHE A 180 20.36 3.29 -22.44
C PHE A 180 20.23 2.36 -21.23
N ASP A 181 19.83 1.11 -21.48
CA ASP A 181 19.64 0.10 -20.44
C ASP A 181 20.87 -0.14 -19.56
N ASP A 182 22.09 -0.05 -20.09
CA ASP A 182 23.31 -0.23 -19.28
C ASP A 182 23.40 0.78 -18.14
N ASP A 183 22.92 2.01 -18.34
CA ASP A 183 22.88 3.02 -17.30
C ASP A 183 21.63 2.87 -16.41
N LYS A 184 20.49 2.46 -16.98
CA LYS A 184 19.29 2.11 -16.19
C LYS A 184 19.59 0.99 -15.19
N LEU A 185 20.39 -0.01 -15.58
CA LEU A 185 20.80 -1.12 -14.72
C LEU A 185 21.69 -0.65 -13.55
N LYS A 186 22.56 0.35 -13.75
CA LYS A 186 23.36 0.94 -12.65
C LYS A 186 22.48 1.63 -11.61
N VAL A 187 21.42 2.32 -12.04
CA VAL A 187 20.41 2.89 -11.13
C VAL A 187 19.72 1.79 -10.34
N LEU A 188 19.29 0.73 -11.04
CA LEU A 188 18.61 -0.39 -10.41
C LEU A 188 19.51 -1.09 -9.38
N ASP A 189 20.80 -1.29 -9.65
CA ASP A 189 21.76 -1.86 -8.69
C ASP A 189 21.80 -1.08 -7.37
N ILE A 190 21.67 0.26 -7.42
CA ILE A 190 21.67 1.13 -6.25
C ILE A 190 20.33 1.02 -5.47
N VAL A 191 19.21 0.98 -6.19
CA VAL A 191 17.86 1.09 -5.59
C VAL A 191 17.28 -0.26 -5.20
N ALA A 192 17.60 -1.33 -5.92
CA ALA A 192 17.03 -2.68 -5.75
C ALA A 192 17.07 -3.24 -4.32
N PRO A 193 18.12 -3.02 -3.50
CA PRO A 193 18.13 -3.45 -2.11
C PRO A 193 17.06 -2.80 -1.23
N ARG A 194 16.49 -1.67 -1.67
CA ARG A 194 15.53 -0.84 -0.93
C ARG A 194 14.16 -0.78 -1.59
N ILE A 195 13.86 -1.68 -2.53
CA ILE A 195 12.52 -1.78 -3.10
C ILE A 195 11.57 -2.41 -2.07
N ALA A 196 10.44 -1.76 -1.80
CA ALA A 196 9.46 -2.20 -0.80
C ALA A 196 8.48 -3.25 -1.31
N ASP A 197 8.13 -3.18 -2.59
CA ASP A 197 7.13 -3.96 -3.31
C ASP A 197 7.80 -4.84 -4.38
N ARG A 198 8.79 -5.62 -3.93
CA ARG A 198 9.69 -6.43 -4.79
C ARG A 198 8.93 -7.47 -5.62
N GLU A 199 7.73 -7.85 -5.21
CA GLU A 199 6.83 -8.71 -5.96
C GLU A 199 6.37 -8.10 -7.29
N ASN A 200 6.39 -6.77 -7.43
CA ASN A 200 6.03 -6.05 -8.67
C ASN A 200 7.23 -5.82 -9.60
N TYR A 201 8.35 -6.53 -9.40
CA TYR A 201 9.58 -6.29 -10.16
C TYR A 201 9.43 -6.53 -11.67
N GLU A 202 8.42 -7.27 -12.12
CA GLU A 202 8.13 -7.43 -13.55
C GLU A 202 7.82 -6.08 -14.22
N ASP A 203 7.27 -5.10 -13.50
CA ASP A 203 7.11 -3.73 -14.02
C ASP A 203 8.48 -3.10 -14.39
N ILE A 204 9.53 -3.42 -13.62
CA ILE A 204 10.91 -2.97 -13.90
C ILE A 204 11.46 -3.71 -15.11
N VAL A 205 11.20 -5.00 -15.23
CA VAL A 205 11.61 -5.83 -16.38
C VAL A 205 11.01 -5.25 -17.66
N ASP A 206 9.71 -4.97 -17.67
CA ASP A 206 8.99 -4.45 -18.83
C ASP A 206 9.41 -3.02 -19.22
N SER A 207 10.12 -2.30 -18.35
CA SER A 207 10.65 -0.96 -18.62
C SER A 207 11.97 -0.93 -19.41
N LEU A 208 12.58 -2.09 -19.66
CA LEU A 208 13.88 -2.24 -20.35
C LEU A 208 13.71 -2.58 -21.83
N ASP A 209 14.58 -2.01 -22.66
CA ASP A 209 14.48 -2.09 -24.12
C ASP A 209 15.05 -3.42 -24.67
N PHE A 210 16.07 -3.98 -24.02
CA PHE A 210 16.76 -5.19 -24.48
C PHE A 210 16.43 -6.42 -23.62
N LEU A 211 16.14 -7.55 -24.28
CA LEU A 211 15.91 -8.84 -23.61
C LEU A 211 17.08 -9.27 -22.71
N SER A 212 18.32 -8.96 -23.10
CA SER A 212 19.49 -9.25 -22.28
C SER A 212 19.51 -8.46 -20.97
N SER A 213 19.02 -7.22 -20.97
CA SER A 213 18.84 -6.40 -19.76
C SER A 213 17.72 -6.95 -18.88
N GLN A 214 16.59 -7.33 -19.49
CA GLN A 214 15.46 -7.96 -18.80
C GLN A 214 15.90 -9.24 -18.05
N ASP A 215 16.70 -10.09 -18.70
CA ASP A 215 17.21 -11.31 -18.10
C ASP A 215 18.17 -11.05 -16.92
N LYS A 216 18.94 -9.96 -16.96
CA LYS A 216 19.77 -9.54 -15.81
C LYS A 216 18.89 -9.16 -14.62
N VAL A 217 17.82 -8.39 -14.84
CA VAL A 217 16.87 -8.02 -13.78
C VAL A 217 16.19 -9.26 -13.21
N ARG A 218 15.66 -10.16 -14.05
CA ARG A 218 15.04 -11.41 -13.56
C ARG A 218 16.00 -12.21 -12.69
N LYS A 219 17.28 -12.31 -13.06
CA LYS A 219 18.31 -12.98 -12.24
C LYS A 219 18.55 -12.27 -10.90
N MET A 220 18.61 -10.94 -10.90
CA MET A 220 18.78 -10.13 -9.69
C MET A 220 17.66 -10.37 -8.67
N PHE A 221 16.41 -10.40 -9.12
CA PHE A 221 15.25 -10.60 -8.24
C PHE A 221 14.96 -12.08 -7.92
N ALA A 222 15.32 -13.02 -8.80
CA ALA A 222 15.22 -14.45 -8.52
C ALA A 222 16.19 -14.92 -7.42
N GLY A 223 17.39 -14.33 -7.34
CA GLY A 223 18.41 -14.67 -6.34
C GLY A 223 18.16 -14.11 -4.94
N SER A 224 17.20 -13.19 -4.78
CA SER A 224 16.94 -12.50 -3.51
C SER A 224 15.87 -13.15 -2.62
N ARG A 225 15.40 -14.37 -2.96
CA ARG A 225 14.55 -15.20 -2.09
C ARG A 225 15.39 -15.88 -0.98
N ARG A 226 15.94 -15.09 -0.06
CA ARG A 226 16.54 -15.58 1.20
C ARG A 226 16.07 -14.73 2.36
#